data_AF-A0A0D7KT72-F1
#
_entry.id   AF-A0A0D7KT72-F1
#
_cell.length_a   1.000
_cell.length_b   1.000
_cell.length_c   1.000
_cell.angle_alpha   90.00
_cell.angle_beta   90.00
_cell.angle_gamma   90.00
#
_symmetry.space_group_name_H-M   'P 1'
#
loop_
_entity.id
_entity.type
_entity.pdbx_description
1 polymer ?
#
loop_
_entity_poly.entity_id
_entity_poly.type
_entity_poly.pdbx_seq_one_letter_code
_entity_poly.pdbx_strand_id
1 'polypeptide(L)'
;MVRDIERLPKRQRQQQLAAIIEENPFVTDQELTRKLKVSIQTIRLDRMELGIPELRERLKLMAEQSYDQVRSLPLHEVIGDIVDLQLDRSGISIFEIRDEHVFSRTHIARGHHLFAQANSLAVAVINDEIALTSSADIRFLRSVKLGEKCIAKAYVRSISGERSKAKVEVFSYVGEEMVFQGNFVIYRSAGTVISSEGGELHENRH
;
A
#
# COMPACT_ATOMS: atom_id res chain seq x y z
N MET A 1 6.30 -1.78 58.54
CA MET A 1 5.69 -1.22 57.30
C MET A 1 6.23 -2.00 56.12
N VAL A 2 5.46 -2.95 55.60
CA VAL A 2 5.71 -3.59 54.31
C VAL A 2 4.55 -3.15 53.43
N ARG A 3 4.81 -2.35 52.39
CA ARG A 3 3.78 -2.01 51.40
C ARG A 3 3.62 -3.25 50.52
N ASP A 4 2.54 -3.98 50.71
CA ASP A 4 2.13 -5.06 49.80
C ASP A 4 1.94 -4.47 48.40
N ILE A 5 2.89 -4.75 47.51
CA ILE A 5 2.74 -4.45 46.09
C ILE A 5 1.77 -5.50 45.57
N GLU A 6 0.51 -5.10 45.46
CA GLU A 6 -0.57 -5.90 44.87
C GLU A 6 -0.15 -6.29 43.45
N ARG A 7 0.36 -7.52 43.31
CA ARG A 7 0.83 -8.06 42.03
C ARG A 7 -0.41 -8.37 41.20
N LEU A 8 -0.60 -7.61 40.11
CA LEU A 8 -1.61 -7.91 39.10
C LEU A 8 -1.60 -9.42 38.78
N PRO A 9 -2.73 -10.13 38.93
CA PRO A 9 -2.84 -11.54 38.61
C PRO A 9 -2.32 -11.81 37.20
N LYS A 10 -1.51 -12.87 37.04
CA LYS A 10 -0.84 -13.21 35.77
C LYS A 10 -1.76 -13.09 34.55
N ARG A 11 -2.98 -13.62 34.67
CA ARG A 11 -4.00 -13.58 33.61
C ARG A 11 -4.44 -12.16 33.24
N GLN A 12 -4.69 -11.30 34.23
CA GLN A 12 -5.05 -9.90 33.98
C GLN A 12 -3.87 -9.12 33.38
N ARG A 13 -2.65 -9.38 33.86
CA ARG A 13 -1.44 -8.76 33.31
C ARG A 13 -1.22 -9.16 31.85
N GLN A 14 -1.41 -10.43 31.50
CA GLN A 14 -1.31 -10.94 30.13
C GLN A 14 -2.36 -10.30 29.21
N GLN A 15 -3.60 -10.16 29.69
CA GLN A 15 -4.65 -9.44 28.94
C GLN A 15 -4.28 -7.97 28.70
N GLN A 16 -3.78 -7.27 29.73
CA GLN A 16 -3.32 -5.89 29.58
C GLN A 16 -2.10 -5.77 28.65
N LEU A 17 -1.17 -6.72 28.73
CA LEU A 17 -0.01 -6.77 27.85
C LEU A 17 -0.44 -6.91 26.38
N ALA A 18 -1.38 -7.82 26.09
CA ALA A 18 -1.91 -8.00 24.74
C ALA A 18 -2.61 -6.72 24.24
N ALA A 19 -3.48 -6.13 25.06
CA ALA A 19 -4.19 -4.90 24.71
C ALA A 19 -3.24 -3.72 24.42
N ILE A 20 -2.18 -3.54 25.22
CA ILE A 20 -1.19 -2.47 25.01
C ILE A 20 -0.40 -2.68 23.71
N ILE A 21 -0.09 -3.93 23.35
CA ILE A 21 0.63 -4.26 22.12
C ILE A 21 -0.30 -4.15 20.90
N GLU A 22 -1.59 -4.47 21.03
CA GLU A 22 -2.58 -4.28 19.98
C GLU A 22 -2.83 -2.78 19.70
N GLU A 23 -2.93 -1.95 20.75
CA GLU A 23 -3.07 -0.49 20.62
C GLU A 23 -1.81 0.17 20.06
N ASN A 24 -0.62 -0.30 20.45
CA ASN A 24 0.65 0.20 19.94
C ASN A 24 1.66 -0.95 19.71
N PRO A 25 1.70 -1.51 18.49
CA PRO A 25 2.61 -2.61 18.14
C PRO A 25 4.11 -2.28 18.30
N PHE A 26 4.46 -1.00 18.28
CA PHE A 26 5.82 -0.48 18.41
C PHE A 26 6.31 -0.38 19.86
N VAL A 27 5.44 -0.67 20.83
CA VAL A 27 5.79 -0.60 22.25
C VAL A 27 6.96 -1.54 22.59
N THR A 28 7.96 -0.99 23.27
CA THR A 28 9.16 -1.74 23.68
C THR A 28 8.90 -2.51 24.98
N ASP A 29 9.67 -3.59 25.20
CA ASP A 29 9.59 -4.34 26.47
C ASP A 29 9.95 -3.46 27.68
N GLN A 30 10.80 -2.44 27.50
CA GLN A 30 11.13 -1.46 28.54
C GLN A 30 9.95 -0.56 28.89
N GLU A 31 9.12 -0.19 27.92
CA GLU A 31 7.88 0.56 28.17
C GLU A 31 6.82 -0.32 28.82
N LEU A 32 6.67 -1.56 28.38
CA LEU A 32 5.76 -2.53 29.01
C LEU A 32 6.13 -2.81 30.48
N THR A 33 7.43 -2.92 30.77
CA THR A 33 7.98 -3.03 32.14
C THR A 33 7.52 -1.86 33.02
N ARG A 34 7.60 -0.63 32.49
CA ARG A 34 7.16 0.59 33.20
C ARG A 34 5.65 0.62 33.41
N LYS A 35 4.86 0.28 32.38
CA LYS A 35 3.40 0.30 32.42
C LYS A 35 2.82 -0.76 33.36
N LEU A 36 3.34 -1.99 33.29
CA LEU A 36 2.82 -3.14 34.04
C LEU A 36 3.57 -3.39 35.37
N LYS A 37 4.58 -2.57 35.68
CA LYS A 37 5.38 -2.62 36.92
C LYS A 37 5.95 -4.01 37.22
N VAL A 38 6.44 -4.70 36.19
CA VAL A 38 7.06 -6.03 36.29
C VAL A 38 8.45 -6.02 35.64
N SER A 39 9.25 -7.05 35.90
CA SER A 39 10.58 -7.17 35.29
C SER A 39 10.50 -7.41 33.78
N ILE A 40 11.57 -7.05 33.06
CA ILE A 40 11.69 -7.32 31.62
C ILE A 40 11.62 -8.82 31.31
N GLN A 41 12.15 -9.67 32.20
CA GLN A 41 12.05 -11.13 32.06
C GLN A 41 10.60 -11.60 32.13
N THR A 42 9.79 -11.00 33.01
CA THR A 42 8.36 -11.31 33.13
C THR A 42 7.60 -10.92 31.86
N ILE A 43 7.89 -9.74 31.28
CA ILE A 43 7.29 -9.30 30.01
C ILE A 43 7.62 -10.28 28.87
N ARG A 44 8.88 -10.71 28.75
CA ARG A 44 9.30 -11.67 27.73
C ARG A 44 8.60 -13.02 27.86
N LEU A 45 8.52 -13.54 29.09
CA LEU A 45 7.82 -14.80 29.37
C LEU A 45 6.33 -14.69 29.03
N ASP A 46 5.65 -13.63 29.46
CA ASP A 46 4.23 -13.43 29.19
C ASP A 46 3.96 -13.29 27.68
N ARG A 47 4.83 -12.59 26.94
CA ARG A 47 4.74 -12.50 25.47
C ARG A 47 4.93 -13.85 24.80
N MET A 48 5.93 -14.64 25.20
CA MET A 48 6.18 -15.96 24.64
C MET A 48 4.99 -16.90 24.87
N GLU A 49 4.40 -16.88 26.06
CA GLU A 49 3.21 -17.67 26.37
C GLU A 49 1.98 -17.25 25.54
N LEU A 50 1.87 -15.96 25.21
CA LEU A 50 0.79 -15.42 24.36
C LEU A 50 1.10 -15.53 22.85
N GLY A 51 2.26 -16.07 22.47
CA GLY A 51 2.70 -16.15 21.07
C GLY A 51 2.99 -14.78 20.43
N ILE A 52 3.30 -13.75 21.22
CA ILE A 52 3.53 -12.38 20.74
C ILE A 52 4.99 -12.21 20.28
N PRO A 53 5.25 -11.98 18.97
CA PRO A 53 6.59 -11.88 18.39
C PRO A 53 7.38 -10.68 18.89
N GLU A 54 8.72 -10.75 18.80
CA GLU A 54 9.64 -9.67 19.18
C GLU A 54 9.39 -8.37 18.41
N LEU A 55 9.80 -7.22 18.97
CA LEU A 55 9.54 -5.93 18.33
C LEU A 55 10.02 -5.91 16.87
N ARG A 56 11.21 -6.47 16.60
CA ARG A 56 11.75 -6.57 15.23
C ARG A 56 10.87 -7.43 14.31
N GLU A 57 10.33 -8.53 14.83
CA GLU A 57 9.43 -9.40 14.07
C GLU A 57 8.05 -8.78 13.89
N ARG A 58 7.51 -8.07 14.89
CA ARG A 58 6.27 -7.30 14.75
C ARG A 58 6.42 -6.18 13.73
N LEU A 59 7.55 -5.49 13.74
CA LEU A 59 7.91 -4.50 12.72
C LEU A 59 7.97 -5.13 11.33
N LYS A 60 8.54 -6.33 11.22
CA LYS A 60 8.60 -7.07 9.96
C LYS A 60 7.20 -7.49 9.49
N LEU A 61 6.37 -8.04 10.38
CA LEU A 61 4.99 -8.45 10.08
C LEU A 61 4.11 -7.25 9.73
N MET A 62 4.29 -6.10 10.38
CA MET A 62 3.57 -4.87 10.03
C MET A 62 4.05 -4.29 8.71
N ALA A 63 5.35 -4.34 8.42
CA ALA A 63 5.84 -4.02 7.10
C ALA A 63 5.20 -4.98 6.09
N GLU A 64 5.22 -6.30 6.32
CA GLU A 64 4.56 -7.28 5.46
C GLU A 64 3.02 -7.07 5.33
N GLN A 65 2.32 -6.61 6.37
CA GLN A 65 0.88 -6.31 6.35
C GLN A 65 0.52 -4.95 5.71
N SER A 66 1.39 -3.94 5.82
CA SER A 66 1.27 -2.71 5.03
C SER A 66 1.50 -2.97 3.55
N TYR A 67 2.15 -4.10 3.19
CA TYR A 67 2.32 -4.50 1.80
C TYR A 67 1.06 -5.12 1.16
N ASP A 68 0.08 -5.53 1.98
CA ASP A 68 -1.12 -6.28 1.56
C ASP A 68 -2.26 -5.40 1.00
N GLN A 69 -2.02 -4.11 0.76
CA GLN A 69 -3.05 -3.16 0.35
C GLN A 69 -3.20 -2.98 -1.17
N VAL A 70 -2.37 -3.60 -2.02
CA VAL A 70 -2.56 -3.57 -3.48
C VAL A 70 -2.99 -4.95 -3.96
N ARG A 71 -4.17 -5.03 -4.59
CA ARG A 71 -4.67 -6.29 -5.19
C ARG A 71 -4.30 -6.44 -6.66
N SER A 72 -4.14 -5.34 -7.36
CA SER A 72 -3.96 -5.30 -8.82
C SER A 72 -2.52 -5.43 -9.30
N LEU A 73 -1.56 -5.00 -8.48
CA LEU A 73 -0.13 -5.03 -8.76
C LEU A 73 0.65 -5.27 -7.46
N PRO A 74 1.67 -6.14 -7.46
CA PRO A 74 2.63 -6.15 -6.37
C PRO A 74 3.27 -4.75 -6.20
N LEU A 75 3.47 -4.30 -4.96
CA LEU A 75 4.04 -2.97 -4.67
C LEU A 75 5.38 -2.70 -5.38
N HIS A 76 6.18 -3.73 -5.61
CA HIS A 76 7.48 -3.63 -6.29
C HIS A 76 7.36 -3.39 -7.81
N GLU A 77 6.18 -3.57 -8.38
CA GLU A 77 5.89 -3.28 -9.80
C GLU A 77 5.39 -1.83 -9.99
N VAL A 78 5.08 -1.12 -8.90
CA VAL A 78 4.72 0.28 -8.95
C VAL A 78 5.97 1.13 -9.10
N ILE A 79 5.96 2.06 -10.06
CA ILE A 79 7.06 2.99 -10.27
C ILE A 79 6.99 4.10 -9.23
N GLY A 80 8.08 4.23 -8.46
CA GLY A 80 8.19 5.15 -7.33
C GLY A 80 7.74 4.51 -6.01
N ASP A 81 8.00 5.21 -4.92
CA ASP A 81 7.67 4.75 -3.58
C ASP A 81 6.23 5.15 -3.24
N ILE A 82 5.37 4.18 -2.92
CA ILE A 82 4.01 4.45 -2.44
C ILE A 82 4.08 5.00 -1.01
N VAL A 83 3.43 6.14 -0.80
CA VAL A 83 3.35 6.83 0.51
C VAL A 83 2.00 6.63 1.16
N ASP A 84 0.93 6.66 0.37
CA ASP A 84 -0.44 6.43 0.82
C ASP A 84 -1.21 5.68 -0.26
N LEU A 85 -2.06 4.75 0.14
CA LEU A 85 -2.91 4.01 -0.77
C LEU A 85 -4.25 3.69 -0.12
N GLN A 86 -5.32 4.17 -0.75
CA GLN A 86 -6.69 3.90 -0.38
C GLN A 86 -7.41 3.32 -1.59
N LEU A 87 -7.58 2.00 -1.57
CA LEU A 87 -8.23 1.24 -2.63
C LEU A 87 -9.60 1.83 -3.02
N ASP A 88 -9.85 1.91 -4.33
CA ASP A 88 -10.99 2.54 -4.98
C ASP A 88 -11.26 4.01 -4.59
N ARG A 89 -10.27 4.70 -4.01
CA ARG A 89 -10.39 6.10 -3.57
C ARG A 89 -9.24 6.97 -4.07
N SER A 90 -8.04 6.76 -3.56
CA SER A 90 -6.89 7.62 -3.84
C SER A 90 -5.56 6.94 -3.56
N GLY A 91 -4.47 7.49 -4.11
CA GLY A 91 -3.12 7.03 -3.81
C GLY A 91 -2.09 8.12 -4.03
N ILE A 92 -0.94 7.98 -3.38
CA ILE A 92 0.18 8.90 -3.49
C ILE A 92 1.46 8.10 -3.70
N SER A 93 2.24 8.44 -4.73
CA SER A 93 3.60 7.94 -4.90
C SER A 93 4.60 9.07 -5.09
N ILE A 94 5.84 8.82 -4.67
CA ILE A 94 6.97 9.73 -4.83
C ILE A 94 8.01 9.07 -5.72
N PHE A 95 8.49 9.78 -6.73
CA PHE A 95 9.50 9.30 -7.65
C PHE A 95 10.60 10.34 -7.82
N GLU A 96 11.83 9.97 -7.47
CA GLU A 96 13.00 10.84 -7.64
C GLU A 96 13.60 10.67 -9.03
N ILE A 97 13.79 11.79 -9.74
CA ILE A 97 14.42 11.78 -11.05
C ILE A 97 15.93 11.63 -10.89
N ARG A 98 16.48 10.56 -11.47
CA ARG A 98 17.90 10.19 -11.43
C ARG A 98 18.49 10.21 -12.84
N ASP A 99 19.79 9.98 -12.95
CA ASP A 99 20.52 10.04 -14.22
C ASP A 99 19.93 9.10 -15.28
N GLU A 100 19.48 7.91 -14.87
CA GLU A 100 18.80 6.96 -15.73
C GLU A 100 17.43 7.45 -16.23
N HIS A 101 16.84 8.50 -15.66
CA HIS A 101 15.52 9.00 -16.05
C HIS A 101 15.59 10.15 -17.06
N VAL A 102 16.75 10.77 -17.26
CA VAL A 102 16.88 12.02 -18.02
C VAL A 102 17.59 11.87 -19.36
N PHE A 103 17.43 12.85 -20.24
CA PHE A 103 18.31 13.03 -21.38
C PHE A 103 19.66 13.57 -20.91
N SER A 104 20.76 12.89 -21.23
CA SER A 104 22.13 13.24 -20.80
C SER A 104 22.52 14.69 -21.12
N ARG A 105 22.05 15.26 -22.23
CA ARG A 105 22.39 16.62 -22.66
C ARG A 105 21.61 17.71 -21.92
N THR A 106 20.35 17.49 -21.61
CA THR A 106 19.43 18.54 -21.12
C THR A 106 19.03 18.36 -19.66
N HIS A 107 19.32 17.18 -19.09
CA HIS A 107 18.90 16.75 -17.76
C HIS A 107 17.38 16.87 -17.55
N ILE A 108 16.61 16.74 -18.64
CA ILE A 108 15.15 16.72 -18.62
C ILE A 108 14.68 15.27 -18.51
N ALA A 109 13.76 15.00 -17.59
CA ALA A 109 13.12 13.70 -17.43
C ALA A 109 12.39 13.29 -18.70
N ARG A 110 12.57 12.05 -19.12
CA ARG A 110 11.87 11.48 -20.27
C ARG A 110 10.42 11.22 -19.89
N GLY A 111 9.49 11.65 -20.73
CA GLY A 111 8.05 11.64 -20.40
C GLY A 111 7.49 10.26 -20.04
N HIS A 112 8.07 9.18 -20.57
CA HIS A 112 7.63 7.82 -20.23
C HIS A 112 7.82 7.46 -18.75
N HIS A 113 8.78 8.08 -18.03
CA HIS A 113 8.96 7.81 -16.60
C HIS A 113 7.84 8.43 -15.75
N LEU A 114 7.45 9.67 -16.07
CA LEU A 114 6.30 10.33 -15.46
C LEU A 114 5.00 9.58 -15.78
N PHE A 115 4.84 9.18 -17.04
CA PHE A 115 3.70 8.35 -17.45
C PHE A 115 3.69 7.02 -16.70
N ALA A 116 4.84 6.34 -16.58
CA ALA A 116 4.93 5.05 -15.90
C ALA A 116 4.55 5.18 -14.43
N GLN A 117 5.06 6.18 -13.70
CA GLN A 117 4.66 6.49 -12.32
C GLN A 117 3.16 6.70 -12.20
N ALA A 118 2.59 7.57 -13.04
CA ALA A 118 1.17 7.89 -12.98
C ALA A 118 0.29 6.67 -13.33
N ASN A 119 0.68 5.91 -14.35
CA ASN A 119 -0.05 4.73 -14.80
C ASN A 119 -0.02 3.62 -13.77
N SER A 120 1.16 3.29 -13.21
CA SER A 120 1.27 2.26 -12.18
C SER A 120 0.49 2.63 -10.93
N LEU A 121 0.52 3.91 -10.52
CA LEU A 121 -0.29 4.38 -9.39
C LEU A 121 -1.79 4.30 -9.69
N ALA A 122 -2.21 4.65 -10.92
CA ALA A 122 -3.61 4.56 -11.33
C ALA A 122 -4.14 3.13 -11.31
N VAL A 123 -3.31 2.14 -11.64
CA VAL A 123 -3.65 0.72 -11.54
C VAL A 123 -3.66 0.25 -10.08
N ALA A 124 -2.67 0.66 -9.28
CA ALA A 124 -2.53 0.26 -7.88
C ALA A 124 -3.69 0.70 -6.99
N VAL A 125 -4.35 1.83 -7.28
CA VAL A 125 -5.53 2.29 -6.52
C VAL A 125 -6.79 1.49 -6.81
N ILE A 126 -6.80 0.60 -7.81
CA ILE A 126 -7.98 -0.20 -8.16
C ILE A 126 -8.03 -1.47 -7.31
N ASN A 127 -9.16 -1.71 -6.64
CA ASN A 127 -9.38 -2.88 -5.79
C ASN A 127 -9.83 -4.11 -6.59
N ASP A 128 -9.01 -4.55 -7.53
CA ASP A 128 -9.31 -5.70 -8.38
C ASP A 128 -8.03 -6.49 -8.66
N GLU A 129 -8.11 -7.81 -8.81
CA GLU A 129 -6.95 -8.64 -9.13
C GLU A 129 -6.45 -8.36 -10.54
N ILE A 130 -7.36 -8.05 -11.46
CA ILE A 130 -7.02 -7.69 -12.83
C ILE A 130 -7.45 -6.24 -13.07
N ALA A 131 -6.46 -5.35 -13.12
CA ALA A 131 -6.66 -3.96 -13.50
C ALA A 131 -5.71 -3.59 -14.65
N LEU A 132 -6.29 -3.13 -15.76
CA LEU A 132 -5.54 -2.85 -16.99
C LEU A 132 -5.90 -1.46 -17.53
N THR A 133 -4.88 -0.67 -17.88
CA THR A 133 -5.11 0.62 -18.52
C THR A 133 -5.68 0.42 -19.92
N SER A 134 -6.93 0.83 -20.13
CA SER A 134 -7.61 0.79 -21.42
C SER A 134 -7.27 2.01 -22.28
N SER A 135 -7.20 3.19 -21.67
CA SER A 135 -6.85 4.43 -22.36
C SER A 135 -6.33 5.46 -21.37
N ALA A 136 -5.52 6.41 -21.85
CA ALA A 136 -5.05 7.53 -21.06
C ALA A 136 -5.05 8.81 -21.91
N ASP A 137 -5.57 9.91 -21.36
CA ASP A 137 -5.37 11.27 -21.86
C ASP A 137 -4.38 11.96 -20.91
N ILE A 138 -3.21 12.37 -21.42
CA ILE A 138 -2.11 12.87 -20.60
C ILE A 138 -1.59 14.20 -21.12
N ARG A 139 -1.11 15.04 -20.20
CA ARG A 139 -0.51 16.34 -20.48
C ARG A 139 0.77 16.51 -19.68
N PHE A 140 1.85 16.86 -20.39
CA PHE A 140 3.11 17.30 -19.79
C PHE A 140 3.08 18.83 -19.72
N LEU A 141 2.85 19.37 -18.52
CA LEU A 141 2.65 20.81 -18.31
C LEU A 141 3.98 21.55 -18.17
N ARG A 142 4.95 20.92 -17.49
CA ARG A 142 6.28 21.47 -17.25
C ARG A 142 7.34 20.38 -17.40
N SER A 143 8.50 20.77 -17.92
CA SER A 143 9.68 19.88 -17.91
C SER A 143 10.15 19.61 -16.48
N VAL A 144 10.31 18.33 -16.14
CA VAL A 144 10.92 17.89 -14.88
C VAL A 144 12.42 17.67 -15.08
N LYS A 145 13.23 17.97 -14.07
CA LYS A 145 14.69 17.96 -14.10
C LYS A 145 15.29 16.90 -13.18
N LEU A 146 16.55 16.56 -13.45
CA LEU A 146 17.38 15.69 -12.58
C LEU A 146 17.36 16.20 -11.13
N GLY A 147 17.18 15.27 -10.18
CA GLY A 147 17.12 15.54 -8.74
C GLY A 147 15.76 16.02 -8.22
N GLU A 148 14.81 16.36 -9.10
CA GLU A 148 13.46 16.72 -8.67
C GLU A 148 12.69 15.47 -8.19
N LYS A 149 11.81 15.68 -7.21
CA LYS A 149 10.92 14.64 -6.68
C LYS A 149 9.51 14.87 -7.19
N CYS A 150 9.01 13.94 -7.99
CA CYS A 150 7.65 13.94 -8.51
C CYS A 150 6.70 13.26 -7.54
N ILE A 151 5.76 14.03 -7.00
CA ILE A 151 4.69 13.53 -6.13
C ILE A 151 3.45 13.34 -6.99
N ALA A 152 3.13 12.09 -7.33
CA ALA A 152 1.91 11.73 -8.05
C ALA A 152 0.78 11.48 -7.06
N LYS A 153 -0.41 12.03 -7.35
CA LYS A 153 -1.63 11.86 -6.56
C LYS A 153 -2.73 11.35 -7.49
N ALA A 154 -3.22 10.15 -7.21
CA ALA A 154 -4.29 9.50 -7.96
C ALA A 154 -5.62 9.61 -7.21
N TYR A 155 -6.71 9.79 -7.94
CA TYR A 155 -8.07 9.87 -7.42
C TYR A 155 -9.02 9.07 -8.30
N VAL A 156 -9.72 8.12 -7.70
CA VAL A 156 -10.73 7.31 -8.40
C VAL A 156 -12.03 8.10 -8.47
N ARG A 157 -12.54 8.29 -9.68
CA ARG A 157 -13.87 8.86 -9.94
C ARG A 157 -14.85 7.71 -10.15
N SER A 158 -15.95 7.73 -9.41
CA SER A 158 -17.04 6.76 -9.58
C SER A 158 -17.63 6.89 -10.98
N ILE A 159 -17.68 5.77 -11.72
CA ILE A 159 -18.44 5.69 -12.97
C ILE A 159 -19.81 5.11 -12.64
N SER A 160 -20.83 5.96 -12.67
CA SER A 160 -22.22 5.52 -12.63
C SER A 160 -22.51 4.68 -13.89
N GLY A 161 -22.86 3.41 -13.73
CA GLY A 161 -23.44 2.58 -14.80
C GLY A 161 -22.50 1.60 -15.52
N GLU A 162 -21.16 1.70 -15.40
CA GLU A 162 -20.21 0.76 -16.02
C GLU A 162 -19.37 0.04 -14.96
N ARG A 163 -19.80 -1.16 -14.54
CA ARG A 163 -19.12 -1.96 -13.50
C ARG A 163 -17.70 -2.41 -13.87
N SER A 164 -17.36 -2.42 -15.16
CA SER A 164 -16.09 -2.95 -15.69
C SER A 164 -15.00 -1.90 -15.94
N LYS A 165 -15.29 -0.61 -15.69
CA LYS A 165 -14.33 0.48 -15.92
C LYS A 165 -14.29 1.44 -14.74
N ALA A 166 -13.12 2.02 -14.52
CA ALA A 166 -12.87 3.05 -13.54
C ALA A 166 -12.13 4.22 -14.19
N LYS A 167 -12.50 5.44 -13.82
CA LYS A 167 -11.78 6.65 -14.22
C LYS A 167 -10.87 7.05 -13.08
N VAL A 168 -9.59 7.23 -13.35
CA VAL A 168 -8.61 7.66 -12.36
C VAL A 168 -7.94 8.93 -12.87
N GLU A 169 -8.05 10.00 -12.09
CA GLU A 169 -7.34 11.25 -12.35
C GLU A 169 -6.04 11.23 -11.58
N VAL A 170 -4.92 11.50 -12.26
CA VAL A 170 -3.59 11.57 -11.65
C VAL A 170 -2.98 12.94 -11.91
N PHE A 171 -2.53 13.58 -10.83
CA PHE A 171 -1.83 14.86 -10.87
C PHE A 171 -0.45 14.67 -10.27
N SER A 172 0.60 15.05 -10.99
CA SER A 172 1.97 15.01 -10.45
C SER A 172 2.50 16.41 -10.23
N TYR A 173 3.19 16.57 -9.10
CA TYR A 173 3.73 17.85 -8.64
C TYR A 173 5.23 17.74 -8.36
N VAL A 174 5.94 18.85 -8.54
CA VAL A 174 7.27 19.06 -7.97
C VAL A 174 7.17 20.29 -7.08
N GLY A 175 7.32 20.10 -5.76
CA GLY A 175 6.92 21.12 -4.79
C GLY A 175 5.42 21.42 -4.91
N GLU A 176 5.08 22.67 -5.22
CA GLU A 176 3.69 23.12 -5.40
C GLU A 176 3.27 23.20 -6.89
N GLU A 177 4.21 23.02 -7.82
CA GLU A 177 3.96 23.20 -9.25
C GLU A 177 3.48 21.89 -9.89
N MET A 178 2.35 21.94 -10.60
CA MET A 178 1.83 20.79 -11.34
C MET A 178 2.63 20.59 -12.63
N VAL A 179 3.17 19.39 -12.81
CA VAL A 179 4.09 19.08 -13.92
C VAL A 179 3.48 18.11 -14.92
N PHE A 180 2.54 17.29 -14.47
CA PHE A 180 1.87 16.28 -15.27
C PHE A 180 0.43 16.10 -14.79
N GLN A 181 -0.46 15.88 -15.75
CA GLN A 181 -1.85 15.50 -15.50
C GLN A 181 -2.19 14.32 -16.41
N GLY A 182 -2.91 13.33 -15.87
CA GLY A 182 -3.41 12.20 -16.64
C GLY A 182 -4.81 11.78 -16.21
N ASN A 183 -5.65 11.48 -17.18
CA ASN A 183 -6.96 10.86 -17.00
C ASN A 183 -6.89 9.44 -17.55
N PHE A 184 -6.92 8.45 -16.67
CA PHE A 184 -6.79 7.04 -17.01
C PHE A 184 -8.15 6.35 -16.94
N VAL A 185 -8.44 5.51 -17.93
CA VAL A 185 -9.56 4.57 -17.89
C VAL A 185 -8.96 3.19 -17.64
N ILE A 186 -9.27 2.63 -16.48
CA ILE A 186 -8.80 1.32 -16.05
C ILE A 186 -9.94 0.32 -16.20
N TYR A 187 -9.73 -0.73 -16.99
CA TYR A 187 -10.59 -1.91 -17.00
C TYR A 187 -10.36 -2.71 -15.73
N ARG A 188 -11.44 -3.21 -15.13
CA ARG A 188 -11.41 -4.09 -13.97
C ARG A 188 -12.22 -5.35 -14.26
N SER A 189 -11.75 -6.52 -13.82
CA SER A 189 -12.52 -7.76 -13.95
C SER A 189 -13.74 -7.70 -13.03
N ALA A 190 -14.86 -7.21 -13.54
CA ALA A 190 -16.14 -7.32 -12.85
C ALA A 190 -16.46 -8.80 -12.64
N GLY A 191 -16.05 -9.36 -11.49
CA GLY A 191 -16.27 -10.72 -11.03
C GLY A 191 -16.46 -11.71 -12.17
N THR A 192 -15.37 -12.21 -12.75
CA THR A 192 -15.44 -13.42 -13.56
C THR A 192 -15.95 -14.53 -12.64
N VAL A 193 -17.26 -14.74 -12.62
CA VAL A 193 -17.82 -16.04 -12.26
C VAL A 193 -17.25 -16.96 -13.32
N ILE A 194 -16.16 -17.65 -12.97
CA ILE A 194 -15.71 -18.81 -13.70
C ILE A 194 -16.85 -19.82 -13.48
N SER A 195 -17.84 -19.81 -14.38
CA SER A 195 -18.76 -20.92 -14.54
C SER A 195 -17.91 -22.08 -15.05
N SER A 196 -17.42 -22.85 -14.10
CA SER A 196 -16.97 -24.21 -14.31
C SER A 196 -18.18 -25.05 -14.69
N GLU A 197 -18.55 -25.03 -15.97
CA GLU A 197 -19.29 -26.13 -16.57
C GLU A 197 -18.39 -26.79 -17.61
N GLY A 198 -17.73 -27.85 -17.16
CA GLY A 198 -17.22 -28.87 -18.03
C GLY A 198 -18.37 -29.66 -18.65
N GLY A 199 -18.10 -30.23 -19.82
CA GLY A 199 -19.02 -31.15 -20.47
C GLY A 199 -18.70 -31.28 -21.95
N GLU A 200 -17.66 -32.05 -22.27
CA GLU A 200 -17.56 -32.69 -23.57
C GLU A 200 -18.87 -33.41 -23.88
N LEU A 201 -19.57 -33.00 -24.94
CA LEU A 201 -20.41 -33.88 -25.72
C LEU A 201 -20.08 -33.66 -27.18
N HIS A 202 -19.11 -34.46 -27.63
CA HIS A 202 -19.17 -35.04 -28.96
C HIS A 202 -20.55 -35.67 -29.15
N GLU A 203 -21.39 -35.10 -30.00
CA GLU A 203 -22.27 -35.92 -30.82
C GLU A 203 -22.16 -35.52 -32.29
N ASN A 204 -22.07 -36.59 -33.06
CA ASN A 204 -21.77 -36.70 -34.45
C ASN A 204 -23.07 -36.64 -35.25
N ARG A 205 -22.92 -36.29 -36.53
CA ARG A 205 -23.67 -36.81 -37.70
C ARG A 205 -24.95 -36.13 -38.19
N HIS A 206 -24.80 -35.74 -39.47
CA HIS A 206 -25.72 -35.79 -40.61
C HIS A 206 -26.75 -34.68 -40.77
#